data_AF-A0A7X8DNN6-F1
#
_entry.id   AF-A0A7X8DNN6-F1
#
_cell.length_a   1.000
_cell.length_b   1.000
_cell.length_c   1.000
_cell.angle_alpha   90.00
_cell.angle_beta   90.00
_cell.angle_gamma   90.00
#
_symmetry.space_group_name_H-M   'P 1'
#
loop_
_entity.id
_entity.type
_entity.pdbx_description
1 polymer ?
#
loop_
_entity_poly.entity_id
_entity_poly.type
_entity_poly.pdbx_seq_one_letter_code
_entity_poly.pdbx_strand_id
1 'polypeptide(L)'
;MAIQDNSTLFHKLRKQYPTFTYHAYHYNLEEDKLIISFDFSIGETITFRPTTVIPRHVAFQDFFENKSLSSLENIIFQIGMIELISYWKCTCSPKVFIKAGHLDENAIKWWQKIYYHGLGEFFYCNHIRTSFDKFVEIVSESDKQHELENFTLNNEFLVPIGGGKDSVVSLELLKAQKQDITPLIINPRGASLSCVEIGGYSDVYIPIYRSIDKNLLDLNAKNFLNGHTPFSAMLAFYSVLIALLSQKKHIALSNESSANEATIKGSDINHQYSKSFDFEADFRQYVNTYINKDVNYFSYLRPLNEMQIALLFSQFSDYFPVFKSCNVGSKTDSWCCRCPKCLFTFIILSPFVQPKVLENIFGENLFNNTFLIPILKELIGET
;
A
#
# COMPACT_ATOMS: atom_id res chain seq x y z
N MET A 1 9.33 -0.40 -13.80
CA MET A 1 10.40 -1.37 -13.49
C MET A 1 11.17 -1.69 -14.77
N ALA A 2 12.37 -2.25 -14.72
CA ALA A 2 13.00 -2.78 -15.93
C ALA A 2 12.20 -3.99 -16.43
N ILE A 3 11.90 -4.03 -17.72
CA ILE A 3 11.24 -5.16 -18.36
C ILE A 3 12.32 -6.24 -18.60
N GLN A 4 12.09 -7.45 -18.11
CA GLN A 4 13.00 -8.58 -18.25
C GLN A 4 12.20 -9.84 -18.59
N ASP A 5 12.58 -10.56 -19.65
CA ASP A 5 11.93 -11.82 -19.98
C ASP A 5 12.33 -12.92 -18.98
N ASN A 6 11.46 -13.14 -18.00
CA ASN A 6 11.62 -14.13 -16.95
C ASN A 6 10.65 -15.31 -17.13
N SER A 7 10.09 -15.52 -18.32
CA SER A 7 9.12 -16.59 -18.61
C SER A 7 9.68 -17.99 -18.31
N THR A 8 10.90 -18.27 -18.74
CA THR A 8 11.58 -19.56 -18.48
C THR A 8 11.89 -19.73 -17.00
N LEU A 9 12.34 -18.65 -16.33
CA LEU A 9 12.64 -18.65 -14.90
C LEU A 9 11.37 -18.93 -14.07
N PHE A 10 10.24 -18.32 -14.45
CA PHE A 10 8.95 -18.55 -13.82
C PHE A 10 8.55 -20.02 -13.82
N HIS A 11 8.62 -20.70 -14.97
CA HIS A 11 8.30 -22.13 -15.05
C HIS A 11 9.28 -23.00 -14.26
N LYS A 12 10.58 -22.67 -14.30
CA LYS A 12 11.60 -23.39 -13.54
C LYS A 12 11.37 -23.29 -12.03
N LEU A 13 11.14 -22.08 -11.51
CA LEU A 13 10.93 -21.84 -10.09
C LEU A 13 9.64 -22.51 -9.59
N ARG A 14 8.54 -22.45 -10.35
CA ARG A 14 7.30 -23.16 -10.02
C ARG A 14 7.45 -24.67 -9.92
N LYS A 15 8.27 -25.26 -10.80
CA LYS A 15 8.57 -26.70 -10.77
C LYS A 15 9.46 -27.06 -9.59
N GLN A 16 10.47 -26.24 -9.31
CA GLN A 16 11.40 -26.46 -8.21
C GLN A 16 10.76 -26.22 -6.83
N TYR A 17 9.83 -25.27 -6.76
CA TYR A 17 9.18 -24.82 -5.54
C TYR A 17 7.65 -24.88 -5.70
N PRO A 18 7.05 -26.07 -5.69
CA PRO A 18 5.63 -26.25 -6.02
C PRO A 18 4.68 -25.69 -4.96
N THR A 19 5.16 -25.44 -3.73
CA THR A 19 4.32 -25.08 -2.59
C THR A 19 4.86 -23.87 -1.85
N PHE A 20 3.93 -23.03 -1.38
CA PHE A 20 4.17 -21.96 -0.43
C PHE A 20 3.20 -22.16 0.74
N THR A 21 3.61 -21.87 1.97
CA THR A 21 2.76 -22.07 3.15
C THR A 21 2.74 -20.84 4.05
N TYR A 22 1.55 -20.44 4.50
CA TYR A 22 1.32 -19.56 5.63
C TYR A 22 1.06 -20.40 6.88
N HIS A 23 2.07 -20.55 7.72
CA HIS A 23 2.02 -21.47 8.87
C HIS A 23 1.24 -20.88 10.04
N ALA A 24 1.63 -19.69 10.47
CA ALA A 24 1.10 -19.05 11.65
C ALA A 24 1.37 -17.54 11.62
N TYR A 25 0.63 -16.79 12.44
CA TYR A 25 0.98 -15.44 12.84
C TYR A 25 1.22 -15.41 14.34
N HIS A 26 2.07 -14.49 14.77
CA HIS A 26 2.38 -14.26 16.18
C HIS A 26 2.21 -12.78 16.47
N TYR A 27 1.72 -12.48 17.66
CA TYR A 27 1.62 -11.11 18.14
C TYR A 27 2.03 -11.06 19.61
N ASN A 28 2.74 -10.00 19.98
CA ASN A 28 3.18 -9.77 21.35
C ASN A 28 2.97 -8.29 21.70
N LEU A 29 2.37 -8.05 22.86
CA LEU A 29 2.19 -6.71 23.39
C LEU A 29 3.24 -6.48 24.48
N GLU A 30 4.23 -5.65 24.16
CA GLU A 30 5.22 -5.15 25.09
C GLU A 30 4.71 -3.84 25.71
N GLU A 31 5.44 -3.31 26.71
CA GLU A 31 5.02 -2.10 27.43
C GLU A 31 4.84 -0.87 26.51
N ASP A 32 5.66 -0.79 25.45
CA ASP A 32 5.82 0.36 24.58
C ASP A 32 5.44 0.10 23.11
N LYS A 33 5.05 -1.13 22.73
CA LYS A 33 4.72 -1.49 21.34
C LYS A 33 3.97 -2.82 21.20
N LEU A 34 3.24 -2.95 20.10
CA LEU A 34 2.69 -4.19 19.58
C LEU A 34 3.62 -4.71 18.48
N ILE A 35 4.08 -5.95 18.60
CA ILE A 35 4.89 -6.65 17.59
C ILE A 35 4.02 -7.71 16.94
N ILE A 36 4.00 -7.76 15.61
CA ILE A 36 3.29 -8.76 14.81
C ILE A 36 4.30 -9.42 13.88
N SER A 37 4.28 -10.74 13.74
CA SER A 37 5.12 -11.46 12.79
C SER A 37 4.36 -12.61 12.12
N PHE A 38 4.82 -13.01 10.93
CA PHE A 38 4.16 -14.03 10.13
C PHE A 38 5.16 -15.10 9.72
N ASP A 39 4.80 -16.37 9.90
CA ASP A 39 5.63 -17.50 9.51
C ASP A 39 5.24 -17.99 8.13
N PHE A 40 6.11 -17.76 7.16
CA PHE A 40 5.96 -18.21 5.79
C PHE A 40 7.06 -19.21 5.39
N SER A 41 6.76 -20.10 4.45
CA SER A 41 7.80 -20.91 3.81
C SER A 41 7.54 -21.20 2.34
N ILE A 42 8.62 -21.46 1.61
CA ILE A 42 8.61 -22.06 0.28
C ILE A 42 9.18 -23.47 0.43
N GLY A 43 8.34 -24.48 0.21
CA GLY A 43 8.66 -25.85 0.60
C GLY A 43 9.11 -25.95 2.06
N GLU A 44 10.07 -26.84 2.32
CA GLU A 44 10.62 -27.11 3.67
C GLU A 44 11.90 -26.32 3.97
N THR A 45 12.46 -25.61 3.00
CA THR A 45 13.86 -25.14 3.07
C THR A 45 14.03 -23.64 3.19
N ILE A 46 13.10 -22.85 2.66
CA ILE A 46 13.17 -21.38 2.68
C ILE A 46 12.05 -20.88 3.57
N THR A 47 12.40 -20.17 4.63
CA THR A 47 11.44 -19.58 5.58
C THR A 47 11.56 -18.07 5.60
N PHE A 48 10.47 -17.39 5.95
CA PHE A 48 10.43 -15.95 6.16
C PHE A 48 9.66 -15.64 7.43
N ARG A 49 10.12 -14.62 8.16
CA ARG A 49 9.46 -14.05 9.33
C ARG A 49 9.45 -12.52 9.25
N PRO A 50 8.71 -11.92 8.30
CA PRO A 50 8.42 -10.49 8.35
C PRO A 50 7.88 -10.08 9.71
N THR A 51 8.30 -8.91 10.16
CA THR A 51 7.86 -8.34 11.43
C THR A 51 7.40 -6.91 11.22
N THR A 52 6.28 -6.59 11.85
CA THR A 52 5.72 -5.25 11.97
C THR A 52 5.67 -4.83 13.43
N VAL A 53 6.02 -3.58 13.69
CA VAL A 53 6.03 -2.96 15.02
C VAL A 53 5.14 -1.72 14.99
N ILE A 54 4.21 -1.65 15.93
CA ILE A 54 3.30 -0.52 16.13
C ILE A 54 3.61 0.02 17.53
N PRO A 55 4.28 1.18 17.66
CA PRO A 55 4.54 1.79 18.95
C PRO A 55 3.25 2.10 19.70
N ARG A 56 3.33 2.11 21.03
CA ARG A 56 2.27 2.58 21.90
C ARG A 56 1.91 4.02 21.52
N HIS A 57 0.62 4.30 21.46
CA HIS A 57 0.10 5.61 21.07
C HIS A 57 -1.09 5.97 21.94
N VAL A 58 -1.26 7.28 22.19
CA VAL A 58 -2.35 7.81 23.03
C VAL A 58 -3.73 7.42 22.50
N ALA A 59 -3.89 7.31 21.19
CA ALA A 59 -5.16 6.95 20.53
C ALA A 59 -5.66 5.53 20.84
N PHE A 60 -4.84 4.66 21.42
CA PHE A 60 -5.22 3.29 21.76
C PHE A 60 -4.58 2.83 23.07
N GLN A 61 -4.46 3.75 24.03
CA GLN A 61 -3.85 3.47 25.33
C GLN A 61 -4.65 2.42 26.12
N ASP A 62 -5.98 2.50 26.10
CA ASP A 62 -6.87 1.54 26.77
C ASP A 62 -6.64 0.10 26.30
N PHE A 63 -6.26 -0.08 25.04
CA PHE A 63 -5.92 -1.39 24.50
C PHE A 63 -4.66 -1.97 25.17
N PHE A 64 -3.63 -1.13 25.38
CA PHE A 64 -2.40 -1.53 26.06
C PHE A 64 -2.63 -1.85 27.55
N GLU A 65 -3.59 -1.18 28.18
CA GLU A 65 -3.92 -1.37 29.59
C GLU A 65 -4.77 -2.63 29.83
N ASN A 66 -5.74 -2.90 28.95
CA ASN A 66 -6.66 -4.03 29.09
C ASN A 66 -6.16 -5.35 28.45
N LYS A 67 -5.09 -5.31 27.64
CA LYS A 67 -4.37 -6.46 27.05
C LYS A 67 -5.21 -7.51 26.30
N SER A 68 -6.41 -7.17 25.82
CA SER A 68 -7.28 -8.13 25.12
C SER A 68 -6.91 -8.30 23.65
N LEU A 69 -5.74 -8.88 23.38
CA LEU A 69 -5.19 -9.07 22.03
C LEU A 69 -5.97 -10.09 21.17
N SER A 70 -6.71 -11.02 21.79
CA SER A 70 -7.49 -12.04 21.07
C SER A 70 -8.54 -11.43 20.14
N SER A 71 -8.99 -10.20 20.46
CA SER A 71 -9.94 -9.45 19.65
C SER A 71 -9.38 -8.95 18.31
N LEU A 72 -8.08 -9.12 18.03
CA LEU A 72 -7.43 -8.68 16.78
C LEU A 72 -6.88 -9.82 15.93
N GLU A 73 -7.12 -11.08 16.32
CA GLU A 73 -6.53 -12.22 15.63
C GLU A 73 -6.95 -12.33 14.17
N ASN A 74 -8.17 -11.91 13.84
CA ASN A 74 -8.69 -11.98 12.49
C ASN A 74 -7.98 -10.97 11.58
N ILE A 75 -7.97 -9.67 11.91
CA ILE A 75 -7.27 -8.66 11.12
C ILE A 75 -5.77 -8.94 11.04
N ILE A 76 -5.14 -9.47 12.10
CA ILE A 76 -3.75 -9.90 12.06
C ILE A 76 -3.56 -11.05 11.06
N PHE A 77 -4.44 -12.05 11.07
CA PHE A 77 -4.45 -13.12 10.08
C PHE A 77 -4.57 -12.58 8.64
N GLN A 78 -5.51 -11.66 8.40
CA GLN A 78 -5.71 -11.02 7.09
C GLN A 78 -4.51 -10.16 6.65
N ILE A 79 -3.82 -9.49 7.60
CA ILE A 79 -2.57 -8.80 7.31
C ILE A 79 -1.51 -9.80 6.82
N GLY A 80 -1.41 -10.97 7.46
CA GLY A 80 -0.50 -12.01 6.98
C GLY A 80 -0.81 -12.50 5.56
N MET A 81 -2.09 -12.58 5.18
CA MET A 81 -2.50 -12.88 3.79
C MET A 81 -1.98 -11.83 2.79
N ILE A 82 -2.12 -10.52 3.07
CA ILE A 82 -1.61 -9.50 2.15
C ILE A 82 -0.07 -9.42 2.15
N GLU A 83 0.58 -9.65 3.29
CA GLU A 83 2.04 -9.70 3.41
C GLU A 83 2.64 -10.86 2.60
N LEU A 84 1.97 -12.01 2.61
CA LEU A 84 2.38 -13.23 1.93
C LEU A 84 2.73 -13.00 0.45
N ILE A 85 1.98 -12.13 -0.25
CA ILE A 85 2.18 -11.83 -1.68
C ILE A 85 3.64 -11.46 -1.98
N SER A 86 4.26 -10.66 -1.10
CA SER A 86 5.63 -10.18 -1.30
C SER A 86 6.65 -11.32 -1.30
N TYR A 87 6.35 -12.40 -0.59
CA TYR A 87 7.21 -13.57 -0.44
C TYR A 87 6.87 -14.64 -1.47
N TRP A 88 5.59 -14.90 -1.71
CA TRP A 88 5.14 -15.88 -2.72
C TRP A 88 5.60 -15.55 -4.13
N LYS A 89 5.61 -14.26 -4.51
CA LYS A 89 5.97 -13.83 -5.87
C LYS A 89 7.37 -14.26 -6.30
N CYS A 90 8.28 -14.53 -5.35
CA CYS A 90 9.66 -14.86 -5.70
C CYS A 90 9.79 -16.22 -6.41
N THR A 91 8.83 -17.12 -6.21
CA THR A 91 8.74 -18.41 -6.89
C THR A 91 7.44 -18.61 -7.65
N CYS A 92 6.42 -17.80 -7.36
CA CYS A 92 5.05 -17.95 -7.85
C CYS A 92 4.54 -19.39 -7.67
N SER A 93 4.80 -20.03 -6.53
CA SER A 93 4.44 -21.43 -6.29
C SER A 93 2.97 -21.73 -6.67
N PRO A 94 2.69 -22.81 -7.44
CA PRO A 94 1.36 -23.10 -7.94
C PRO A 94 0.32 -23.33 -6.85
N LYS A 95 0.71 -23.85 -5.68
CA LYS A 95 -0.17 -24.04 -4.53
C LYS A 95 0.29 -23.21 -3.33
N VAL A 96 -0.67 -22.56 -2.67
CA VAL A 96 -0.48 -21.82 -1.41
C VAL A 96 -1.34 -22.47 -0.33
N PHE A 97 -0.72 -22.98 0.72
CA PHE A 97 -1.41 -23.57 1.86
C PHE A 97 -1.56 -22.54 2.98
N ILE A 98 -2.79 -22.34 3.46
CA ILE A 98 -3.12 -21.44 4.55
C ILE A 98 -3.45 -22.26 5.79
N LYS A 99 -2.49 -22.37 6.71
CA LYS A 99 -2.63 -23.12 7.98
C LYS A 99 -2.94 -22.21 9.17
N ALA A 100 -2.63 -20.92 9.03
CA ALA A 100 -2.78 -19.93 10.09
C ALA A 100 -4.25 -19.59 10.44
N GLY A 101 -5.20 -19.88 9.56
CA GLY A 101 -6.62 -19.57 9.75
C GLY A 101 -7.46 -20.16 8.62
N HIS A 102 -8.76 -20.30 8.88
CA HIS A 102 -9.71 -20.80 7.91
C HIS A 102 -10.12 -19.71 6.92
N LEU A 103 -10.14 -20.06 5.62
CA LEU A 103 -10.78 -19.28 4.57
C LEU A 103 -11.87 -20.12 3.90
N ASP A 104 -13.06 -19.54 3.76
CA ASP A 104 -14.12 -20.11 2.92
C ASP A 104 -13.84 -19.87 1.43
N GLU A 105 -14.66 -20.47 0.55
CA GLU A 105 -14.49 -20.35 -0.90
C GLU A 105 -14.59 -18.92 -1.43
N ASN A 106 -15.41 -18.07 -0.79
CA ASN A 106 -15.61 -16.69 -1.21
C ASN A 106 -14.38 -15.84 -0.85
N ALA A 107 -13.85 -16.03 0.36
CA ALA A 107 -12.62 -15.39 0.81
C ALA A 107 -11.42 -15.83 -0.03
N ILE A 108 -11.33 -17.12 -0.40
CA ILE A 108 -10.30 -17.62 -1.31
C ILE A 108 -10.36 -16.92 -2.67
N LYS A 109 -11.55 -16.85 -3.29
CA LYS A 109 -11.73 -16.18 -4.59
C LYS A 109 -11.38 -14.70 -4.52
N TRP A 110 -11.74 -14.04 -3.42
CA TRP A 110 -11.41 -12.63 -3.20
C TRP A 110 -9.90 -12.42 -3.08
N TRP A 111 -9.19 -13.26 -2.32
CA TRP A 111 -7.72 -13.21 -2.22
C TRP A 111 -7.05 -13.52 -3.56
N GLN A 112 -7.55 -14.47 -4.35
CA GLN A 112 -7.08 -14.71 -5.71
C GLN A 112 -7.24 -13.47 -6.60
N LYS A 113 -8.36 -12.74 -6.49
CA LYS A 113 -8.59 -11.46 -7.18
C LYS A 113 -7.50 -10.43 -6.84
N ILE A 114 -7.21 -10.25 -5.56
CA ILE A 114 -6.13 -9.34 -5.12
C ILE A 114 -4.78 -9.78 -5.68
N TYR A 115 -4.43 -11.06 -5.60
CA TYR A 115 -3.11 -11.52 -6.02
C TYR A 115 -2.96 -11.36 -7.54
N TYR A 116 -3.99 -11.70 -8.31
CA TYR A 116 -3.93 -11.63 -9.77
C TYR A 116 -3.84 -10.18 -10.27
N HIS A 117 -4.78 -9.32 -9.87
CA HIS A 117 -4.82 -7.95 -10.35
C HIS A 117 -3.77 -7.06 -9.69
N GLY A 118 -3.49 -7.26 -8.39
CA GLY A 118 -2.45 -6.54 -7.66
C GLY A 118 -1.03 -6.87 -8.12
N LEU A 119 -0.81 -8.01 -8.79
CA LEU A 119 0.47 -8.38 -9.42
C LEU A 119 0.47 -8.20 -10.95
N GLY A 120 -0.50 -7.49 -11.52
CA GLY A 120 -0.58 -7.26 -12.97
C GLY A 120 0.71 -6.66 -13.57
N GLU A 121 1.26 -5.60 -12.96
CA GLU A 121 2.55 -5.03 -13.39
C GLU A 121 3.70 -6.04 -13.20
N PHE A 122 3.69 -6.80 -12.10
CA PHE A 122 4.71 -7.82 -11.86
C PHE A 122 4.69 -8.89 -12.97
N PHE A 123 3.52 -9.41 -13.35
CA PHE A 123 3.41 -10.37 -14.44
C PHE A 123 3.86 -9.77 -15.77
N TYR A 124 3.46 -8.53 -16.05
CA TYR A 124 3.84 -7.82 -17.28
C TYR A 124 5.35 -7.60 -17.39
N CYS A 125 5.99 -7.01 -16.37
CA CYS A 125 7.42 -6.71 -16.38
C CYS A 125 8.30 -7.96 -16.43
N ASN A 126 7.79 -9.11 -15.98
CA ASN A 126 8.48 -10.40 -16.01
C ASN A 126 8.12 -11.26 -17.24
N HIS A 127 7.29 -10.76 -18.18
CA HIS A 127 6.76 -11.51 -19.32
C HIS A 127 6.06 -12.83 -18.93
N ILE A 128 5.42 -12.85 -17.76
CA ILE A 128 4.69 -14.02 -17.27
C ILE A 128 3.30 -14.03 -17.92
N ARG A 129 3.00 -15.09 -18.67
CA ARG A 129 1.66 -15.33 -19.23
C ARG A 129 0.95 -16.39 -18.39
N THR A 130 -0.09 -15.97 -17.68
CA THR A 130 -0.95 -16.83 -16.87
C THR A 130 -2.39 -16.32 -16.93
N SER A 131 -3.33 -17.06 -16.35
CA SER A 131 -4.74 -16.68 -16.24
C SER A 131 -5.21 -16.72 -14.80
N PHE A 132 -6.32 -16.06 -14.52
CA PHE A 132 -6.96 -16.05 -13.20
C PHE A 132 -7.17 -17.45 -12.60
N ASP A 133 -7.57 -18.43 -13.42
CA ASP A 133 -7.81 -19.79 -12.91
C ASP A 133 -6.55 -20.66 -12.76
N LYS A 134 -5.39 -20.21 -13.27
CA LYS A 134 -4.16 -21.03 -13.38
C LYS A 134 -2.97 -20.49 -12.61
N PHE A 135 -3.00 -19.22 -12.21
CA PHE A 135 -1.82 -18.59 -11.60
C PHE A 135 -1.54 -19.15 -10.20
N VAL A 136 -2.56 -19.43 -9.38
CA VAL A 136 -2.40 -20.03 -8.05
C VAL A 136 -3.66 -20.75 -7.57
N GLU A 137 -3.46 -21.86 -6.88
CA GLU A 137 -4.48 -22.54 -6.07
C GLU A 137 -4.20 -22.21 -4.59
N ILE A 138 -5.17 -21.60 -3.90
CA ILE A 138 -5.10 -21.35 -2.46
C ILE A 138 -5.89 -22.45 -1.74
N VAL A 139 -5.26 -23.15 -0.81
CA VAL A 139 -5.84 -24.26 -0.05
C VAL A 139 -5.90 -23.86 1.43
N SER A 140 -7.12 -23.78 1.98
CA SER A 140 -7.35 -23.57 3.41
C SER A 140 -7.17 -24.90 4.15
N GLU A 141 -6.13 -25.02 4.98
CA GLU A 141 -5.80 -26.20 5.78
C GLU A 141 -5.81 -25.86 7.28
N SER A 142 -6.89 -25.23 7.71
CA SER A 142 -7.09 -24.87 9.12
C SER A 142 -8.56 -24.93 9.47
N ASP A 143 -8.84 -25.46 10.65
CA ASP A 143 -10.17 -25.39 11.29
C ASP A 143 -10.29 -24.17 12.21
N LYS A 144 -9.22 -23.36 12.35
CA LYS A 144 -9.23 -22.14 13.18
C LYS A 144 -10.12 -21.10 12.50
N GLN A 145 -11.35 -21.00 12.99
CA GLN A 145 -12.27 -19.93 12.61
C GLN A 145 -11.89 -18.63 13.32
N HIS A 146 -12.11 -17.53 12.61
CA HIS A 146 -11.92 -16.19 13.12
C HIS A 146 -13.27 -15.48 13.23
N GLU A 147 -13.53 -14.88 14.38
CA GLU A 147 -14.74 -14.10 14.59
C GLU A 147 -14.57 -12.67 14.04
N LEU A 148 -15.69 -12.02 13.75
CA LEU A 148 -15.70 -10.59 13.44
C LEU A 148 -15.24 -9.80 14.66
N GLU A 149 -14.37 -8.82 14.42
CA GLU A 149 -13.99 -7.87 15.45
C GLU A 149 -15.17 -6.96 15.83
N ASN A 150 -15.57 -6.99 17.09
CA ASN A 150 -16.65 -6.17 17.62
C ASN A 150 -16.06 -5.01 18.46
N PHE A 151 -15.61 -3.95 17.79
CA PHE A 151 -15.19 -2.70 18.43
C PHE A 151 -16.28 -1.65 18.27
N THR A 152 -16.49 -0.84 19.31
CA THR A 152 -17.28 0.40 19.16
C THR A 152 -16.41 1.43 18.46
N LEU A 153 -16.85 1.94 17.32
CA LEU A 153 -16.09 2.91 16.52
C LEU A 153 -16.74 4.30 16.58
N ASN A 154 -15.93 5.32 16.78
CA ASN A 154 -16.31 6.72 16.82
C ASN A 154 -16.20 7.35 15.42
N ASN A 155 -16.98 8.41 15.15
CA ASN A 155 -16.99 9.12 13.86
C ASN A 155 -15.75 10.04 13.71
N GLU A 156 -14.56 9.45 13.82
CA GLU A 156 -13.26 10.08 13.67
C GLU A 156 -12.52 9.49 12.46
N PHE A 157 -11.51 10.21 11.96
CA PHE A 157 -10.84 9.92 10.70
C PHE A 157 -9.40 9.47 10.92
N LEU A 158 -9.07 8.32 10.34
CA LEU A 158 -7.71 7.88 10.09
C LEU A 158 -7.35 8.24 8.64
N VAL A 159 -6.25 8.98 8.45
CA VAL A 159 -5.85 9.47 7.12
C VAL A 159 -4.45 8.97 6.80
N PRO A 160 -4.29 7.99 5.89
CA PRO A 160 -2.97 7.56 5.47
C PRO A 160 -2.18 8.65 4.72
N ILE A 161 -0.97 8.98 5.20
CA ILE A 161 -0.14 10.04 4.64
C ILE A 161 1.12 9.45 3.98
N GLY A 162 1.31 9.79 2.69
CA GLY A 162 2.47 9.37 1.91
C GLY A 162 3.52 10.47 1.67
N GLY A 163 3.23 11.72 2.04
CA GLY A 163 4.12 12.88 1.78
C GLY A 163 4.00 13.49 0.37
N GLY A 164 3.03 13.01 -0.42
CA GLY A 164 2.70 13.58 -1.73
C GLY A 164 1.57 14.61 -1.66
N LYS A 165 1.32 15.28 -2.79
CA LYS A 165 0.30 16.33 -2.92
C LYS A 165 -1.11 15.87 -2.48
N ASP A 166 -1.51 14.67 -2.85
CA ASP A 166 -2.89 14.16 -2.63
C ASP A 166 -3.18 13.98 -1.13
N SER A 167 -2.21 13.45 -0.39
CA SER A 167 -2.33 13.29 1.06
C SER A 167 -2.39 14.63 1.79
N VAL A 168 -1.67 15.65 1.29
CA VAL A 168 -1.76 17.01 1.84
C VAL A 168 -3.15 17.60 1.60
N VAL A 169 -3.68 17.48 0.38
CA VAL A 169 -5.03 17.99 0.06
C VAL A 169 -6.09 17.30 0.92
N SER A 170 -6.00 15.98 1.12
CA SER A 170 -6.93 15.27 2.00
C SER A 170 -6.86 15.77 3.44
N LEU A 171 -5.64 15.92 3.97
CA LEU A 171 -5.39 16.38 5.33
C LEU A 171 -5.96 17.78 5.56
N GLU A 172 -5.62 18.73 4.69
CA GLU A 172 -6.05 20.13 4.82
C GLU A 172 -7.56 20.33 4.61
N LEU A 173 -8.17 19.60 3.67
CA LEU A 173 -9.62 19.69 3.47
C LEU A 173 -10.43 19.13 4.65
N LEU A 174 -10.01 17.98 5.21
CA LEU A 174 -10.65 17.42 6.40
C LEU A 174 -10.44 18.34 7.62
N LYS A 175 -9.24 18.92 7.75
CA LYS A 175 -8.91 19.89 8.82
C LYS A 175 -9.77 21.15 8.72
N ALA A 176 -9.96 21.68 7.52
CA ALA A 176 -10.85 22.83 7.27
C ALA A 176 -12.31 22.52 7.64
N GLN A 177 -12.74 21.26 7.52
CA GLN A 177 -14.05 20.77 7.96
C GLN A 177 -14.12 20.49 9.47
N LYS A 178 -13.04 20.74 10.23
CA LYS A 178 -12.94 20.50 11.67
C LYS A 178 -13.21 19.05 12.07
N GLN A 179 -12.85 18.10 11.20
CA GLN A 179 -12.90 16.68 11.52
C GLN A 179 -11.77 16.33 12.50
N ASP A 180 -12.02 15.36 13.38
CA ASP A 180 -10.96 14.75 14.19
C ASP A 180 -10.15 13.79 13.31
N ILE A 181 -8.86 14.07 13.16
CA ILE A 181 -7.98 13.43 12.20
C ILE A 181 -6.75 12.90 12.92
N THR A 182 -6.48 11.63 12.71
CA THR A 182 -5.20 11.00 13.06
C THR A 182 -4.50 10.56 11.78
N PRO A 183 -3.34 11.14 11.45
CA PRO A 183 -2.53 10.66 10.34
C PRO A 183 -1.98 9.26 10.61
N LEU A 184 -1.94 8.41 9.59
CA LEU A 184 -1.30 7.09 9.62
C LEU A 184 -0.13 7.05 8.64
N ILE A 185 1.04 6.58 9.09
CA ILE A 185 2.21 6.44 8.21
C ILE A 185 2.85 5.05 8.36
N ILE A 186 2.94 4.32 7.26
CA ILE A 186 3.76 3.09 7.14
C ILE A 186 5.20 3.49 6.83
N ASN A 187 6.15 3.03 7.65
CA ASN A 187 7.58 3.33 7.55
C ASN A 187 7.86 4.84 7.42
N PRO A 188 7.55 5.64 8.47
CA PRO A 188 7.67 7.09 8.42
C PRO A 188 9.07 7.55 8.02
N ARG A 189 9.13 8.49 7.07
CA ARG A 189 10.39 9.03 6.53
C ARG A 189 10.16 10.33 5.75
N GLY A 190 11.15 11.23 5.80
CA GLY A 190 11.26 12.39 4.92
C GLY A 190 9.93 13.15 4.76
N ALA A 191 9.49 13.30 3.52
CA ALA A 191 8.26 14.00 3.14
C ALA A 191 7.02 13.65 3.96
N SER A 192 6.81 12.37 4.31
CA SER A 192 5.63 11.96 5.09
C SER A 192 5.61 12.57 6.50
N LEU A 193 6.77 12.60 7.17
CA LEU A 193 6.93 13.19 8.51
C LEU A 193 6.82 14.72 8.43
N SER A 194 7.53 15.33 7.49
CA SER A 194 7.53 16.79 7.34
C SER A 194 6.14 17.33 6.94
N CYS A 195 5.37 16.61 6.12
CA CYS A 195 3.98 17.00 5.84
C CYS A 195 3.09 16.92 7.09
N VAL A 196 3.23 15.87 7.90
CA VAL A 196 2.48 15.76 9.17
C VAL A 196 2.86 16.89 10.13
N GLU A 197 4.13 17.25 10.20
CA GLU A 197 4.64 18.36 11.00
C GLU A 197 4.04 19.70 10.57
N ILE A 198 4.11 20.03 9.28
CA ILE A 198 3.51 21.26 8.74
C ILE A 198 1.99 21.27 8.93
N GLY A 199 1.34 20.12 8.82
CA GLY A 199 -0.09 19.98 9.09
C GLY A 199 -0.48 20.20 10.55
N GLY A 200 0.48 20.22 11.48
CA GLY A 200 0.24 20.39 12.92
C GLY A 200 -0.15 19.09 13.63
N TYR A 201 0.35 17.94 13.16
CA TYR A 201 0.00 16.62 13.67
C TYR A 201 1.20 15.82 14.22
N SER A 202 2.31 16.50 14.54
CA SER A 202 3.56 15.86 15.02
C SER A 202 3.39 14.94 16.22
N ASP A 203 2.43 15.25 17.12
CA ASP A 203 2.25 14.52 18.38
C ASP A 203 1.14 13.46 18.33
N VAL A 204 0.42 13.36 17.21
CA VAL A 204 -0.81 12.54 17.11
C VAL A 204 -0.83 11.57 15.95
N TYR A 205 0.20 11.54 15.10
CA TYR A 205 0.28 10.57 14.01
C TYR A 205 0.64 9.18 14.52
N ILE A 206 0.08 8.15 13.89
CA ILE A 206 0.34 6.75 14.21
C ILE A 206 1.39 6.21 13.24
N PRO A 207 2.61 5.86 13.70
CA PRO A 207 3.60 5.16 12.89
C PRO A 207 3.37 3.64 12.89
N ILE A 208 3.67 3.00 11.77
CA ILE A 208 3.84 1.54 11.68
C ILE A 208 5.20 1.26 11.07
N TYR A 209 6.03 0.45 11.72
CA TYR A 209 7.33 0.04 11.22
C TYR A 209 7.25 -1.39 10.70
N ARG A 210 7.36 -1.56 9.39
CA ARG A 210 7.30 -2.84 8.70
C ARG A 210 8.66 -3.18 8.09
N SER A 211 9.19 -4.34 8.43
CA SER A 211 10.43 -4.87 7.85
C SER A 211 10.16 -5.89 6.74
N ILE A 212 11.08 -5.95 5.78
CA ILE A 212 11.16 -7.04 4.80
C ILE A 212 12.17 -8.06 5.32
N ASP A 213 11.82 -9.34 5.29
CA ASP A 213 12.73 -10.41 5.70
C ASP A 213 13.98 -10.45 4.81
N LYS A 214 15.16 -10.60 5.44
CA LYS A 214 16.46 -10.66 4.75
C LYS A 214 16.54 -11.79 3.72
N ASN A 215 15.86 -12.92 3.96
CA ASN A 215 15.88 -14.05 3.04
C ASN A 215 15.24 -13.67 1.70
N LEU A 216 14.24 -12.77 1.68
CA LEU A 216 13.70 -12.25 0.42
C LEU A 216 14.73 -11.41 -0.34
N LEU A 217 15.53 -10.62 0.39
CA LEU A 217 16.61 -9.83 -0.21
C LEU A 217 17.70 -10.74 -0.80
N ASP A 218 18.05 -11.82 -0.10
CA ASP A 218 19.02 -12.81 -0.59
C ASP A 218 18.52 -13.54 -1.84
N LEU A 219 17.22 -13.87 -1.90
CA LEU A 219 16.62 -14.46 -3.10
C LEU A 219 16.62 -13.48 -4.28
N ASN A 220 16.32 -12.21 -4.04
CA ASN A 220 16.42 -11.17 -5.08
C ASN A 220 17.86 -11.05 -5.61
N ALA A 221 18.86 -11.10 -4.72
CA ALA A 221 20.28 -11.12 -5.12
C ALA A 221 20.67 -12.36 -5.92
N LYS A 222 19.95 -13.48 -5.74
CA LYS A 222 20.08 -14.72 -6.52
C LYS A 222 19.22 -14.73 -7.80
N ASN A 223 18.69 -13.58 -8.22
CA ASN A 223 17.84 -13.42 -9.42
C ASN A 223 16.57 -14.27 -9.38
N PHE A 224 15.94 -14.45 -8.22
CA PHE A 224 14.55 -14.92 -8.17
C PHE A 224 13.61 -13.85 -8.75
N LEU A 225 12.35 -14.21 -9.01
CA LEU A 225 11.37 -13.28 -9.53
C LEU A 225 11.19 -12.11 -8.57
N ASN A 226 11.20 -10.90 -9.11
CA ASN A 226 10.98 -9.69 -8.34
C ASN A 226 10.13 -8.71 -9.14
N GLY A 227 9.50 -7.79 -8.42
CA GLY A 227 8.81 -6.68 -9.03
C GLY A 227 7.76 -6.06 -8.11
N HIS A 228 6.75 -5.45 -8.71
CA HIS A 228 5.68 -4.75 -8.00
C HIS A 228 4.95 -5.64 -7.00
N THR A 229 4.46 -5.03 -5.93
CA THR A 229 3.49 -5.61 -4.99
C THR A 229 2.41 -4.57 -4.67
N PRO A 230 1.18 -5.01 -4.38
CA PRO A 230 0.05 -4.11 -4.15
C PRO A 230 0.16 -3.39 -2.78
N PHE A 231 1.06 -2.41 -2.68
CA PHE A 231 1.31 -1.66 -1.45
C PHE A 231 0.03 -0.98 -0.92
N SER A 232 -0.83 -0.46 -1.79
CA SER A 232 -2.08 0.20 -1.36
C SER A 232 -3.08 -0.78 -0.74
N ALA A 233 -3.13 -2.04 -1.19
CA ALA A 233 -3.93 -3.07 -0.53
C ALA A 233 -3.35 -3.45 0.84
N MET A 234 -2.02 -3.55 0.95
CA MET A 234 -1.35 -3.74 2.24
C MET A 234 -1.66 -2.60 3.21
N LEU A 235 -1.54 -1.35 2.75
CA LEU A 235 -1.90 -0.17 3.52
C LEU A 235 -3.36 -0.21 3.98
N ALA A 236 -4.28 -0.68 3.13
CA ALA A 236 -5.69 -0.80 3.49
C ALA A 236 -5.91 -1.71 4.70
N PHE A 237 -5.32 -2.91 4.71
CA PHE A 237 -5.41 -3.83 5.86
C PHE A 237 -4.79 -3.28 7.14
N TYR A 238 -3.60 -2.67 7.06
CA TYR A 238 -3.02 -2.03 8.24
C TYR A 238 -3.84 -0.83 8.72
N SER A 239 -4.47 -0.09 7.80
CA SER A 239 -5.37 1.00 8.18
C SER A 239 -6.60 0.47 8.92
N VAL A 240 -7.14 -0.70 8.55
CA VAL A 240 -8.22 -1.37 9.30
C VAL A 240 -7.75 -1.77 10.69
N LEU A 241 -6.56 -2.38 10.84
CA LEU A 241 -6.00 -2.69 12.15
C LEU A 241 -5.90 -1.45 13.05
N ILE A 242 -5.36 -0.34 12.52
CA ILE A 242 -5.23 0.90 13.29
C ILE A 242 -6.60 1.53 13.57
N ALA A 243 -7.54 1.48 12.64
CA ALA A 243 -8.91 1.95 12.85
C ALA A 243 -9.58 1.21 14.01
N LEU A 244 -9.42 -0.11 14.09
CA LEU A 244 -9.93 -0.92 15.21
C LEU A 244 -9.23 -0.57 16.53
N LEU A 245 -7.89 -0.52 16.52
CA LEU A 245 -7.10 -0.18 17.72
C LEU A 245 -7.47 1.20 18.27
N SER A 246 -7.52 2.20 17.39
CA SER A 246 -7.84 3.60 17.73
C SER A 246 -9.33 3.91 17.80
N GLN A 247 -10.20 2.91 17.61
CA GLN A 247 -11.65 3.04 17.57
C GLN A 247 -12.15 4.10 16.58
N LYS A 248 -11.44 4.32 15.48
CA LYS A 248 -11.78 5.29 14.44
C LYS A 248 -12.57 4.62 13.33
N LYS A 249 -13.76 5.12 13.04
CA LYS A 249 -14.65 4.54 12.03
C LYS A 249 -14.18 4.79 10.61
N HIS A 250 -13.66 5.98 10.32
CA HIS A 250 -13.45 6.43 8.95
C HIS A 250 -11.98 6.30 8.55
N ILE A 251 -11.71 5.58 7.46
CA ILE A 251 -10.38 5.52 6.84
C ILE A 251 -10.48 6.27 5.51
N ALA A 252 -9.92 7.47 5.46
CA ALA A 252 -10.04 8.39 4.33
C ALA A 252 -8.77 8.38 3.47
N LEU A 253 -8.83 7.71 2.33
CA LEU A 253 -7.70 7.53 1.41
C LEU A 253 -7.66 8.68 0.41
N SER A 254 -6.46 9.07 0.02
CA SER A 254 -6.24 10.16 -0.94
C SER A 254 -6.27 9.73 -2.41
N ASN A 255 -6.95 8.63 -2.75
CA ASN A 255 -7.02 8.19 -4.15
C ASN A 255 -8.02 9.07 -4.92
N GLU A 256 -7.69 9.36 -6.18
CA GLU A 256 -8.45 10.26 -7.04
C GLU A 256 -9.17 9.52 -8.19
N SER A 257 -9.88 10.24 -9.05
CA SER A 257 -10.74 9.67 -10.11
C SER A 257 -10.00 8.83 -11.19
N SER A 258 -8.80 9.23 -11.60
CA SER A 258 -8.00 8.60 -12.67
C SER A 258 -7.34 7.28 -12.26
N ALA A 259 -7.31 6.96 -10.96
CA ALA A 259 -6.84 5.66 -10.45
C ALA A 259 -7.62 4.44 -11.00
N ASN A 260 -8.74 4.67 -11.69
CA ASN A 260 -9.52 3.66 -12.39
C ASN A 260 -8.97 3.28 -13.78
N GLU A 261 -8.07 4.07 -14.36
CA GLU A 261 -7.61 3.87 -15.73
C GLU A 261 -6.58 2.73 -15.85
N ALA A 262 -6.70 1.94 -16.93
CA ALA A 262 -5.71 0.92 -17.26
C ALA A 262 -4.35 1.59 -17.55
N THR A 263 -3.29 1.04 -16.96
CA THR A 263 -1.94 1.61 -17.11
C THR A 263 -1.27 1.15 -18.41
N ILE A 264 -1.71 0.03 -18.96
CA ILE A 264 -1.14 -0.54 -20.20
C ILE A 264 -2.20 -0.46 -21.30
N LYS A 265 -1.91 0.36 -22.32
CA LYS A 265 -2.80 0.61 -23.46
C LYS A 265 -3.22 -0.70 -24.14
N GLY A 266 -4.52 -0.94 -24.23
CA GLY A 266 -5.09 -2.15 -24.85
C GLY A 266 -5.11 -3.39 -23.95
N SER A 267 -4.95 -3.24 -22.64
CA SER A 267 -5.12 -4.32 -21.66
C SER A 267 -5.89 -3.86 -20.43
N ASP A 268 -6.40 -4.81 -19.64
CA ASP A 268 -7.05 -4.52 -18.35
C ASP A 268 -6.03 -4.38 -17.19
N ILE A 269 -4.73 -4.30 -17.49
CA ILE A 269 -3.70 -4.22 -16.45
C ILE A 269 -3.63 -2.78 -15.92
N ASN A 270 -4.11 -2.63 -14.69
CA ASN A 270 -4.00 -1.41 -13.91
C ASN A 270 -2.91 -1.58 -12.83
N HIS A 271 -1.78 -0.89 -12.97
CA HIS A 271 -0.71 -0.81 -11.96
C HIS A 271 -1.23 -0.28 -10.62
N GLN A 272 -2.31 0.48 -10.65
CA GLN A 272 -2.98 1.07 -9.51
C GLN A 272 -4.30 0.35 -9.18
N TYR A 273 -4.47 -0.94 -9.52
CA TYR A 273 -5.69 -1.70 -9.22
C TYR A 273 -6.16 -1.52 -7.77
N SER A 274 -5.24 -1.58 -6.79
CA SER A 274 -5.57 -1.38 -5.37
C SER A 274 -5.97 0.05 -4.97
N LYS A 275 -6.14 0.95 -5.94
CA LYS A 275 -6.67 2.30 -5.79
C LYS A 275 -7.90 2.55 -6.68
N SER A 276 -8.34 1.56 -7.44
CA SER A 276 -9.56 1.67 -8.25
C SER A 276 -10.80 1.65 -7.35
N PHE A 277 -11.91 2.10 -7.92
CA PHE A 277 -13.23 2.02 -7.31
C PHE A 277 -13.66 0.56 -7.12
N ASP A 278 -13.36 -0.31 -8.07
CA ASP A 278 -13.68 -1.75 -7.97
C ASP A 278 -13.00 -2.38 -6.76
N PHE A 279 -11.69 -2.12 -6.57
CA PHE A 279 -11.00 -2.60 -5.38
C PHE A 279 -11.60 -2.03 -4.09
N GLU A 280 -11.92 -0.72 -4.07
CA GLU A 280 -12.52 -0.08 -2.91
C GLU A 280 -13.87 -0.71 -2.54
N ALA A 281 -14.76 -0.92 -3.52
CA ALA A 281 -16.06 -1.55 -3.31
C ALA A 281 -15.90 -2.99 -2.81
N ASP A 282 -15.07 -3.80 -3.47
CA ASP A 282 -14.80 -5.18 -3.08
C ASP A 282 -14.17 -5.27 -1.68
N PHE A 283 -13.23 -4.38 -1.36
CA PHE A 283 -12.54 -4.36 -0.07
C PHE A 283 -13.49 -3.96 1.06
N ARG A 284 -14.35 -2.96 0.84
CA ARG A 284 -15.40 -2.57 1.81
C ARG A 284 -16.34 -3.74 2.09
N GLN A 285 -16.79 -4.44 1.05
CA GLN A 285 -17.64 -5.61 1.20
C GLN A 285 -16.91 -6.72 1.97
N TYR A 286 -15.64 -6.97 1.65
CA TYR A 286 -14.82 -7.97 2.33
C TYR A 286 -14.63 -7.65 3.81
N VAL A 287 -14.25 -6.42 4.15
CA VAL A 287 -14.09 -5.96 5.54
C VAL A 287 -15.41 -6.10 6.30
N ASN A 288 -16.53 -5.67 5.71
CA ASN A 288 -17.85 -5.78 6.35
C ASN A 288 -18.26 -7.24 6.62
N THR A 289 -17.91 -8.15 5.70
CA THR A 289 -18.31 -9.56 5.77
C THR A 289 -17.41 -10.37 6.70
N TYR A 290 -16.10 -10.10 6.70
CA TYR A 290 -15.09 -10.97 7.28
C TYR A 290 -14.29 -10.37 8.43
N ILE A 291 -14.35 -9.05 8.67
CA ILE A 291 -13.51 -8.37 9.67
C ILE A 291 -14.39 -7.57 10.64
N ASN A 292 -14.92 -6.43 10.20
CA ASN A 292 -15.73 -5.55 11.05
C ASN A 292 -16.80 -4.84 10.23
N LYS A 293 -18.02 -4.77 10.78
CA LYS A 293 -19.20 -4.24 10.09
C LYS A 293 -19.25 -2.72 9.96
N ASP A 294 -18.54 -2.01 10.84
CA ASP A 294 -18.68 -0.57 11.04
C ASP A 294 -17.55 0.25 10.41
N VAL A 295 -16.39 -0.36 10.16
CA VAL A 295 -15.26 0.30 9.49
C VAL A 295 -15.70 0.83 8.12
N ASN A 296 -15.48 2.11 7.89
CA ASN A 296 -15.78 2.80 6.65
C ASN A 296 -14.46 3.19 5.94
N TYR A 297 -14.02 2.33 5.03
CA TYR A 297 -12.89 2.58 4.14
C TYR A 297 -13.36 3.25 2.85
N PHE A 298 -12.77 4.37 2.45
CA PHE A 298 -13.15 5.06 1.22
C PHE A 298 -12.08 6.02 0.68
N SER A 299 -12.16 6.34 -0.61
CA SER A 299 -11.29 7.34 -1.23
C SER A 299 -11.92 8.74 -1.17
N TYR A 300 -11.42 9.59 -0.27
CA TYR A 300 -11.94 10.94 -0.02
C TYR A 300 -11.81 11.86 -1.24
N LEU A 301 -10.73 11.72 -2.02
CA LEU A 301 -10.49 12.54 -3.21
C LEU A 301 -11.08 11.95 -4.50
N ARG A 302 -11.83 10.84 -4.44
CA ARG A 302 -12.42 10.19 -5.62
C ARG A 302 -13.20 11.15 -6.54
N PRO A 303 -13.95 12.14 -6.02
CA PRO A 303 -14.69 13.07 -6.88
C PRO A 303 -13.81 14.04 -7.67
N LEU A 304 -12.51 14.10 -7.38
CA LEU A 304 -11.58 15.05 -7.96
C LEU A 304 -10.65 14.37 -8.98
N ASN A 305 -10.30 15.11 -10.02
CA ASN A 305 -9.22 14.74 -10.93
C ASN A 305 -7.88 15.35 -10.51
N GLU A 306 -6.80 14.85 -11.11
CA GLU A 306 -5.43 15.31 -10.88
C GLU A 306 -5.23 16.83 -11.01
N MET A 307 -5.89 17.49 -11.97
CA MET A 307 -5.77 18.93 -12.17
C MET A 307 -6.47 19.73 -11.06
N GLN A 308 -7.64 19.29 -10.60
CA GLN A 308 -8.35 19.88 -9.47
C GLN A 308 -7.56 19.71 -8.17
N ILE A 309 -6.95 18.55 -7.97
CA ILE A 309 -6.07 18.30 -6.82
C ILE A 309 -4.83 19.20 -6.87
N ALA A 310 -4.22 19.38 -8.05
CA ALA A 310 -3.10 20.30 -8.22
C ALA A 310 -3.49 21.76 -7.93
N LEU A 311 -4.67 22.20 -8.38
CA LEU A 311 -5.21 23.52 -8.05
C LEU A 311 -5.39 23.68 -6.53
N LEU A 312 -6.02 22.71 -5.85
CA LEU A 312 -6.20 22.76 -4.40
C LEU A 312 -4.86 22.77 -3.67
N PHE A 313 -3.94 21.88 -4.05
CA PHE A 313 -2.60 21.79 -3.47
C PHE A 313 -1.82 23.10 -3.62
N SER A 314 -2.00 23.83 -4.73
CA SER A 314 -1.32 25.12 -4.96
C SER A 314 -1.63 26.18 -3.90
N GLN A 315 -2.73 26.01 -3.14
CA GLN A 315 -3.12 26.92 -2.05
C GLN A 315 -2.39 26.61 -0.73
N PHE A 316 -1.69 25.48 -0.63
CA PHE A 316 -1.00 25.03 0.59
C PHE A 316 0.51 25.23 0.47
N SER A 317 0.95 26.49 0.30
CA SER A 317 2.35 26.83 -0.01
C SER A 317 3.36 26.40 1.06
N ASP A 318 2.93 26.26 2.31
CA ASP A 318 3.78 25.80 3.41
C ASP A 318 4.33 24.39 3.14
N TYR A 319 3.62 23.57 2.37
CA TYR A 319 4.04 22.21 2.05
C TYR A 319 5.05 22.14 0.89
N PHE A 320 5.24 23.21 0.11
CA PHE A 320 6.10 23.22 -1.07
C PHE A 320 7.55 22.78 -0.81
N PRO A 321 8.20 23.13 0.30
CA PRO A 321 9.57 22.66 0.60
C PRO A 321 9.64 21.19 0.98
N VAL A 322 8.53 20.59 1.42
CA VAL A 322 8.56 19.30 2.10
C VAL A 322 7.86 18.16 1.37
N PHE A 323 6.91 18.44 0.47
CA PHE A 323 6.23 17.39 -0.27
C PHE A 323 7.18 16.76 -1.29
N LYS A 324 7.18 15.42 -1.38
CA LYS A 324 7.88 14.68 -2.43
C LYS A 324 7.08 13.45 -2.83
N SER A 325 7.03 13.18 -4.14
CA SER A 325 6.45 11.95 -4.68
C SER A 325 7.39 11.24 -5.67
N CYS A 326 8.67 11.60 -5.71
CA CYS A 326 9.63 10.99 -6.63
C CYS A 326 9.93 9.54 -6.22
N ASN A 327 9.63 8.56 -7.08
CA ASN A 327 9.95 7.16 -6.79
C ASN A 327 11.47 6.92 -6.67
N VAL A 328 12.27 7.52 -7.57
CA VAL A 328 13.73 7.35 -7.63
C VAL A 328 14.43 8.00 -6.43
N GLY A 329 14.02 9.22 -6.09
CA GLY A 329 14.59 10.00 -4.98
C GLY A 329 13.93 9.74 -3.62
N SER A 330 12.93 8.84 -3.54
CA SER A 330 12.19 8.57 -2.29
C SER A 330 13.07 8.09 -1.13
N LYS A 331 14.19 7.42 -1.42
CA LYS A 331 15.15 6.97 -0.40
C LYS A 331 16.04 8.10 0.14
N THR A 332 16.24 9.14 -0.66
CA THR A 332 17.09 10.30 -0.37
C THR A 332 16.28 11.57 -0.11
N ASP A 333 14.96 11.42 0.04
CA ASP A 333 13.98 12.51 0.21
C ASP A 333 14.12 13.66 -0.80
N SER A 334 14.37 13.32 -2.08
CA SER A 334 14.68 14.31 -3.13
C SER A 334 13.85 14.16 -4.40
N TRP A 335 13.73 15.26 -5.14
CA TRP A 335 13.31 15.25 -6.54
C TRP A 335 14.50 14.89 -7.42
N CYS A 336 14.43 13.78 -8.17
CA CYS A 336 15.53 13.40 -9.06
C CYS A 336 15.53 14.18 -10.39
N CYS A 337 14.45 14.88 -10.70
CA CYS A 337 14.27 15.75 -11.87
C CYS A 337 14.49 15.08 -13.24
N ARG A 338 14.54 13.74 -13.27
CA ARG A 338 14.83 12.92 -14.45
C ARG A 338 13.87 11.76 -14.66
N CYS A 339 12.75 11.74 -13.95
CA CYS A 339 11.78 10.63 -14.03
C CYS A 339 10.37 11.15 -14.37
N PRO A 340 9.49 10.27 -14.91
CA PRO A 340 8.13 10.65 -15.30
C PRO A 340 7.34 11.31 -14.18
N LYS A 341 7.50 10.85 -12.94
CA LYS A 341 6.76 11.40 -11.79
C LYS A 341 7.19 12.82 -11.44
N CYS A 342 8.46 13.18 -11.59
CA CYS A 342 8.93 14.55 -11.36
C CYS A 342 8.36 15.48 -12.44
N LEU A 343 8.51 15.09 -13.71
CA LEU A 343 8.04 15.86 -14.85
C LEU A 343 6.52 16.07 -14.82
N PHE A 344 5.75 15.00 -14.58
CA PHE A 344 4.30 15.08 -14.43
C PHE A 344 3.89 16.05 -13.31
N THR A 345 4.54 15.97 -12.14
CA THR A 345 4.21 16.84 -11.00
C THR A 345 4.54 18.30 -11.29
N PHE A 346 5.65 18.56 -11.99
CA PHE A 346 6.00 19.91 -12.43
C PHE A 346 4.97 20.47 -13.42
N ILE A 347 4.58 19.67 -14.43
CA ILE A 347 3.58 20.03 -15.44
C ILE A 347 2.22 20.33 -14.80
N ILE A 348 1.73 19.44 -13.92
CA ILE A 348 0.38 19.59 -13.37
C ILE A 348 0.26 20.80 -12.41
N LEU A 349 1.37 21.22 -11.80
CA LEU A 349 1.42 22.40 -10.92
C LEU A 349 1.69 23.71 -11.67
N SER A 350 2.31 23.67 -12.86
CA SER A 350 2.68 24.88 -13.62
C SER A 350 1.54 25.85 -13.98
N PRO A 351 0.28 25.43 -14.14
CA PRO A 351 -0.82 26.37 -14.34
C PRO A 351 -1.15 27.21 -13.09
N PHE A 352 -0.77 26.74 -11.90
CA PHE A 352 -1.24 27.30 -10.62
C PHE A 352 -0.10 27.86 -9.74
N VAL A 353 1.13 27.44 -9.99
CA VAL A 353 2.32 27.84 -9.22
C VAL A 353 3.28 28.61 -10.11
N GLN A 354 3.76 29.77 -9.64
CA GLN A 354 4.66 30.63 -10.42
C GLN A 354 5.96 29.89 -10.79
N PRO A 355 6.52 30.11 -12.00
CA PRO A 355 7.71 29.40 -12.48
C PRO A 355 8.89 29.43 -11.49
N LYS A 356 9.15 30.59 -10.86
CA LYS A 356 10.23 30.72 -9.89
C LYS A 356 10.03 29.88 -8.63
N VAL A 357 8.78 29.71 -8.19
CA VAL A 357 8.46 28.86 -7.04
C VAL A 357 8.64 27.38 -7.41
N LEU A 358 8.22 26.97 -8.61
CA LEU A 358 8.47 25.61 -9.10
C LEU A 358 9.97 25.31 -9.23
N GLU A 359 10.75 26.26 -9.75
CA GLU A 359 12.21 26.13 -9.77
C GLU A 359 12.79 25.93 -8.36
N ASN A 360 12.26 26.60 -7.34
CA ASN A 360 12.70 26.42 -5.96
C ASN A 360 12.31 25.04 -5.40
N ILE A 361 11.14 24.51 -5.76
CA ILE A 361 10.68 23.18 -5.33
C ILE A 361 11.57 22.07 -5.93
N PHE A 362 11.85 22.16 -7.23
CA PHE A 362 12.55 21.10 -7.98
C PHE A 362 14.06 21.33 -8.10
N GLY A 363 14.55 22.53 -7.77
CA GLY A 363 15.95 22.94 -7.93
C GLY A 363 16.30 23.42 -9.35
N GLU A 364 15.45 23.15 -10.34
CA GLU A 364 15.61 23.58 -11.73
C GLU A 364 14.27 23.71 -12.45
N ASN A 365 14.27 24.37 -13.60
CA ASN A 365 13.10 24.42 -14.48
C ASN A 365 13.11 23.21 -15.42
N LEU A 366 12.22 22.26 -15.19
CA LEU A 366 12.18 21.00 -15.96
C LEU A 366 11.83 21.21 -17.43
N PHE A 367 11.17 22.31 -17.81
CA PHE A 367 10.90 22.62 -19.22
C PHE A 367 12.16 22.96 -20.03
N ASN A 368 13.25 23.34 -19.37
CA ASN A 368 14.53 23.61 -20.02
C ASN A 368 15.37 22.33 -20.21
N ASN A 369 14.98 21.21 -19.60
CA ASN A 369 15.73 19.97 -19.65
C ASN A 369 15.34 19.11 -20.87
N THR A 370 16.12 19.21 -21.95
CA THR A 370 15.84 18.48 -23.20
C THR A 370 15.93 16.96 -23.07
N PHE A 371 16.63 16.43 -22.06
CA PHE A 371 16.65 14.99 -21.78
C PHE A 371 15.29 14.43 -21.32
N LEU A 372 14.37 15.30 -20.89
CA LEU A 372 13.01 14.93 -20.50
C LEU A 372 12.05 14.81 -21.69
N ILE A 373 12.44 15.23 -22.91
CA ILE A 373 11.55 15.19 -24.09
C ILE A 373 11.01 13.78 -24.38
N PRO A 374 11.82 12.69 -24.38
CA PRO A 374 11.29 11.35 -24.57
C PRO A 374 10.24 10.97 -23.51
N ILE A 375 10.46 11.36 -22.26
CA ILE A 375 9.53 11.11 -21.16
C ILE A 375 8.24 11.92 -21.34
N LEU A 376 8.34 13.17 -21.81
CA LEU A 376 7.18 14.00 -22.10
C LEU A 376 6.32 13.35 -23.18
N LYS A 377 6.93 12.87 -24.26
CA LYS A 377 6.24 12.16 -25.35
C LYS A 377 5.47 10.95 -24.83
N GLU A 378 6.10 10.12 -24.00
CA GLU A 378 5.44 9.00 -23.34
C GLU A 378 4.23 9.46 -22.49
N LEU A 379 4.38 10.52 -21.69
CA LEU A 379 3.31 11.06 -20.85
C LEU A 379 2.10 11.56 -21.64
N ILE A 380 2.31 12.09 -22.85
CA ILE A 380 1.23 12.55 -23.74
C ILE A 380 0.75 11.47 -24.73
N GLY A 381 1.30 10.25 -24.64
CA GLY A 381 0.93 9.12 -25.49
C GLY A 381 1.53 9.15 -26.91
N GLU A 382 2.54 9.97 -27.14
CA GLU A 382 3.37 9.95 -28.34
C GLU A 382 4.50 8.92 -28.14
N THR A 383 4.43 7.81 -28.88
CA THR A 383 5.50 6.80 -28.95
C THR A 383 6.43 7.05 -30.12
#